data_AF-A0A352SEA7-F1
#
_entry.id   AF-A0A352SEA7-F1
#
_cell.length_a   1.000
_cell.length_b   1.000
_cell.length_c   1.000
_cell.angle_alpha   90.00
_cell.angle_beta   90.00
_cell.angle_gamma   90.00
#
_symmetry.space_group_name_H-M   'P 1'
#
loop_
_entity.id
_entity.type
_entity.pdbx_description
1 polymer ?
#
loop_
_entity_poly.entity_id
_entity_poly.type
_entity_poly.pdbx_seq_one_letter_code
_entity_poly.pdbx_strand_id
1 'polypeptide(L)'
;KLTEASGFYEKHPGTDTAVTQMIRKTTDKSRGVRLGNLVQIRTVIDEELEAVWAGKKEPKAALDNAVARGNELLERFQKTARE
;
A
#
# COMPACT_ATOMS: atom_id res chain seq x y z
N LYS A 1 8.52 -25.36 1.19
CA LYS A 1 9.82 -26.04 1.38
C LYS A 1 10.40 -26.66 0.11
N LEU A 2 9.63 -26.84 -0.99
CA LEU A 2 10.16 -27.38 -2.25
C LEU A 2 11.23 -26.48 -2.90
N THR A 3 10.98 -25.15 -2.97
CA THR A 3 11.93 -24.18 -3.53
C THR A 3 13.27 -24.17 -2.78
N GLU A 4 13.22 -24.15 -1.45
CA GLU A 4 14.39 -24.22 -0.58
C GLU A 4 15.14 -25.56 -0.74
N ALA A 5 14.41 -26.69 -0.68
CA ALA A 5 15.00 -28.03 -0.81
C ALA A 5 15.66 -28.28 -2.18
N SER A 6 15.28 -27.55 -3.23
CA SER A 6 15.90 -27.63 -4.55
C SER A 6 17.23 -26.87 -4.67
N GLY A 7 17.66 -26.16 -3.63
CA GLY A 7 18.83 -25.29 -3.63
C GLY A 7 18.64 -24.00 -4.47
N PHE A 8 17.39 -23.64 -4.80
CA PHE A 8 17.09 -22.50 -5.66
C PHE A 8 17.60 -21.18 -5.08
N TYR A 9 17.40 -20.94 -3.78
CA TYR A 9 17.82 -19.69 -3.14
C TYR A 9 19.34 -19.54 -3.03
N GLU A 10 20.07 -20.65 -2.91
CA GLU A 10 21.55 -20.65 -2.94
C GLU A 10 22.07 -20.30 -4.35
N LYS A 11 21.40 -20.81 -5.39
CA LYS A 11 21.73 -20.52 -6.80
C LYS A 11 21.29 -19.12 -7.24
N HIS A 12 20.29 -18.55 -6.58
CA HIS A 12 19.73 -17.23 -6.88
C HIS A 12 19.64 -16.36 -5.60
N PRO A 13 20.77 -15.82 -5.12
CA PRO A 13 20.81 -15.03 -3.89
C PRO A 13 19.80 -13.86 -3.92
N GLY A 14 19.08 -13.66 -2.82
CA GLY A 14 18.11 -12.58 -2.64
C GLY A 14 16.68 -12.92 -3.05
N THR A 15 16.44 -14.02 -3.76
CA THR A 15 15.08 -14.44 -4.17
C THR A 15 14.22 -14.94 -3.01
N ASP A 16 14.84 -15.28 -1.88
CA ASP A 16 14.21 -15.60 -0.60
C ASP A 16 13.76 -14.36 0.21
N THR A 17 14.28 -13.16 -0.13
CA THR A 17 14.05 -11.94 0.65
C THR A 17 12.57 -11.60 0.78
N ALA A 18 11.83 -11.61 -0.35
CA ALA A 18 10.40 -11.32 -0.34
C ALA A 18 9.62 -12.34 0.50
N VAL A 19 9.96 -13.63 0.40
CA VAL A 19 9.32 -14.69 1.20
C VAL A 19 9.58 -14.48 2.68
N THR A 20 10.83 -14.20 3.06
CA THR A 20 11.24 -13.90 4.44
C THR A 20 10.53 -12.65 4.98
N GLN A 21 10.31 -11.63 4.15
CA GLN A 21 9.53 -10.44 4.53
C GLN A 21 8.05 -10.76 4.80
N MET A 22 7.47 -11.71 4.08
CA MET A 22 6.05 -12.07 4.22
C MET A 22 5.74 -12.95 5.46
N ILE A 23 6.75 -13.58 6.07
CA ILE A 23 6.59 -14.46 7.24
C ILE A 23 6.50 -13.66 8.58
N ARG A 24 6.50 -12.33 8.51
CA ARG A 24 6.39 -11.46 9.69
C ARG A 24 5.05 -11.67 10.42
N LYS A 25 5.07 -11.59 11.76
CA LYS A 25 3.85 -11.62 12.59
C LYS A 25 2.96 -10.43 12.22
N THR A 26 1.73 -10.70 11.80
CA THR A 26 0.73 -9.67 11.48
C THR A 26 -0.07 -9.25 12.71
N THR A 27 -0.58 -8.02 12.71
CA THR A 27 -1.67 -7.56 13.58
C THR A 27 -3.00 -7.65 12.84
N ASP A 28 -4.11 -7.40 13.54
CA ASP A 28 -5.44 -7.32 12.92
C ASP A 28 -5.53 -6.28 11.80
N LYS A 29 -4.67 -5.26 11.82
CA LYS A 29 -4.65 -4.15 10.86
C LYS A 29 -3.51 -4.23 9.84
N SER A 30 -2.67 -5.28 9.87
CA SER A 30 -1.53 -5.42 8.97
C SER A 30 -1.63 -6.61 8.01
N ARG A 31 -2.81 -7.26 7.92
CA ARG A 31 -3.04 -8.39 7.01
C ARG A 31 -3.27 -7.98 5.55
N GLY A 32 -3.43 -6.69 5.31
CA GLY A 32 -3.70 -6.11 3.99
C GLY A 32 -4.58 -4.87 4.09
N VAL A 33 -4.78 -4.21 2.96
CA VAL A 33 -5.64 -3.03 2.83
C VAL A 33 -6.89 -3.42 2.04
N ARG A 34 -8.07 -3.16 2.61
CA ARG A 34 -9.37 -3.42 1.96
C ARG A 34 -10.20 -2.15 1.96
N LEU A 35 -10.11 -1.41 0.86
CA LEU A 35 -10.78 -0.14 0.66
C LEU A 35 -11.47 -0.14 -0.70
N GLY A 36 -12.69 0.37 -0.76
CA GLY A 36 -13.34 0.69 -2.03
C GLY A 36 -12.60 1.83 -2.74
N ASN A 37 -12.61 1.84 -4.07
CA ASN A 37 -11.87 2.83 -4.87
C ASN A 37 -10.37 2.92 -4.55
N LEU A 38 -9.73 1.82 -4.10
CA LEU A 38 -8.31 1.82 -3.72
C LEU A 38 -7.38 2.26 -4.85
N VAL A 39 -7.70 1.98 -6.12
CA VAL A 39 -6.88 2.40 -7.27
C VAL A 39 -6.82 3.94 -7.34
N GLN A 40 -7.96 4.61 -7.22
CA GLN A 40 -8.04 6.07 -7.22
C GLN A 40 -7.41 6.68 -5.97
N ILE A 41 -7.60 6.04 -4.80
CA ILE A 41 -6.95 6.48 -3.55
C ILE A 41 -5.43 6.43 -3.68
N ARG A 42 -4.86 5.43 -4.38
CA ARG A 42 -3.42 5.38 -4.65
C ARG A 42 -2.97 6.54 -5.53
N THR A 43 -3.70 6.86 -6.59
CA THR A 43 -3.40 8.05 -7.43
C THR A 43 -3.38 9.33 -6.60
N VAL A 44 -4.33 9.52 -5.68
CA VAL A 44 -4.34 10.65 -4.75
C VAL A 44 -3.08 10.67 -3.88
N ILE A 45 -2.69 9.53 -3.31
CA ILE A 45 -1.48 9.41 -2.49
C ILE A 45 -0.23 9.75 -3.31
N ASP A 46 -0.14 9.23 -4.54
CA ASP A 46 1.00 9.46 -5.43
C ASP A 46 1.14 10.95 -5.76
N GLU A 47 0.05 11.63 -6.18
CA GLU A 47 0.06 13.07 -6.47
C GLU A 47 0.47 13.93 -5.26
N GLU A 48 -0.03 13.61 -4.06
CA GLU A 48 0.31 14.35 -2.85
C GLU A 48 1.78 14.15 -2.46
N LEU A 49 2.31 12.93 -2.61
CA LEU A 49 3.71 12.64 -2.33
C LEU A 49 4.65 13.23 -3.40
N GLU A 50 4.27 13.21 -4.68
CA GLU A 50 5.00 13.89 -5.76
C GLU A 50 5.20 15.37 -5.45
N ALA A 51 4.19 16.04 -4.89
CA ALA A 51 4.29 17.43 -4.47
C ALA A 51 5.28 17.62 -3.29
N VAL A 52 5.41 16.63 -2.40
CA VAL A 52 6.44 16.64 -1.35
C VAL A 52 7.83 16.52 -1.94
N TRP A 53 8.04 15.56 -2.84
CA TRP A 53 9.36 15.35 -3.47
C TRP A 53 9.78 16.53 -4.36
N ALA A 54 8.80 17.24 -4.94
CA ALA A 54 9.03 18.47 -5.68
C ALA A 54 9.22 19.72 -4.80
N GLY A 55 9.17 19.59 -3.47
CA GLY A 55 9.30 20.71 -2.53
C GLY A 55 8.13 21.70 -2.55
N LYS A 56 6.97 21.29 -3.10
CA LYS A 56 5.78 22.13 -3.25
C LYS A 56 4.81 22.04 -2.06
N LYS A 57 4.91 20.98 -1.27
CA LYS A 57 4.08 20.75 -0.07
C LYS A 57 4.92 20.19 1.06
N GLU A 58 4.61 20.62 2.28
CA GLU A 58 5.15 19.98 3.48
C GLU A 58 4.62 18.55 3.61
N PRO A 59 5.44 17.58 4.07
CA PRO A 59 5.04 16.18 4.16
C PRO A 59 3.74 15.96 4.94
N LYS A 60 3.56 16.67 6.06
CA LYS A 60 2.35 16.55 6.87
C LYS A 60 1.10 17.05 6.13
N ALA A 61 1.20 18.20 5.47
CA ALA A 61 0.06 18.76 4.73
C ALA A 61 -0.35 17.86 3.55
N ALA A 62 0.63 17.27 2.84
CA ALA A 62 0.37 16.32 1.77
C ALA A 62 -0.37 15.06 2.28
N LEU A 63 0.08 14.48 3.40
CA LEU A 63 -0.58 13.32 3.98
C LEU A 63 -2.00 13.65 4.50
N ASP A 64 -2.18 14.81 5.13
CA ASP A 64 -3.50 15.26 5.60
C ASP A 64 -4.47 15.45 4.41
N ASN A 65 -4.00 16.02 3.30
CA ASN A 65 -4.78 16.15 2.06
C ASN A 65 -5.10 14.80 1.42
N ALA A 66 -4.13 13.88 1.39
CA ALA A 66 -4.35 12.53 0.86
C ALA A 66 -5.44 11.79 1.64
N VAL A 67 -5.48 11.96 2.98
CA VAL A 67 -6.54 11.42 3.84
C VAL A 67 -7.88 12.06 3.51
N ALA A 68 -7.96 13.39 3.40
CA ALA A 68 -9.20 14.09 3.10
C ALA A 68 -9.80 13.64 1.75
N ARG A 69 -8.99 13.72 0.68
CA ARG A 69 -9.38 13.30 -0.68
C ARG A 69 -9.69 11.80 -0.77
N GLY A 70 -8.93 10.98 -0.04
CA GLY A 70 -9.16 9.53 0.03
C GLY A 70 -10.48 9.19 0.72
N ASN A 71 -10.83 9.87 1.82
CA ASN A 71 -12.09 9.64 2.54
C ASN A 71 -13.31 9.97 1.68
N GLU A 72 -13.26 11.02 0.86
CA GLU A 72 -14.34 11.31 -0.09
C GLU A 72 -14.58 10.14 -1.07
N LEU A 73 -13.52 9.48 -1.53
CA LEU A 73 -13.62 8.33 -2.42
C LEU A 73 -14.21 7.10 -1.70
N LEU A 74 -13.89 6.91 -0.43
CA LEU A 74 -14.48 5.87 0.41
C LEU A 74 -15.96 6.11 0.65
N GLU A 75 -16.36 7.35 0.95
CA GLU A 75 -17.76 7.72 1.13
C GLU A 75 -18.58 7.50 -0.14
N ARG A 76 -18.04 7.87 -1.31
CA ARG A 76 -18.69 7.61 -2.61
C ARG A 76 -18.88 6.11 -2.84
N PHE A 77 -17.85 5.30 -2.60
CA PHE A 77 -17.95 3.85 -2.71
C PHE A 77 -19.00 3.26 -1.76
N GLN A 78 -19.02 3.73 -0.51
CA GLN A 78 -19.99 3.28 0.48
C GLN A 78 -21.43 3.58 0.06
N LYS A 79 -21.68 4.72 -0.60
CA LYS A 79 -23.00 5.07 -1.14
C LYS A 79 -23.39 4.12 -2.28
N THR A 80 -22.51 3.92 -3.27
CA THR A 80 -22.80 3.06 -4.43
C THR A 80 -22.94 1.58 -4.08
N ALA A 81 -22.24 1.10 -3.05
CA ALA A 81 -22.30 -0.31 -2.63
C ALA A 81 -23.55 -0.65 -1.80
N ARG A 82 -24.35 0.35 -1.40
CA ARG A 82 -25.59 0.18 -0.64
C ARG A 82 -26.85 0.20 -1.52
N GLU A 83 -26.69 0.53 -2.79
CA GLU A 83 -27.71 0.40 -3.85
C GLU A 83 -27.62 -0.98 -4.50
#